data_AF-A0A8S2SY55-F1
#
_entry.id   AF-A0A8S2SY55-F1
#
_cell.length_a   1.000
_cell.length_b   1.000
_cell.length_c   1.000
_cell.angle_alpha   90.00
_cell.angle_beta   90.00
_cell.angle_gamma   90.00
#
_symmetry.space_group_name_H-M   'P 1'
#
loop_
_entity.id
_entity.type
_entity.pdbx_description
1 polymer ?
#
loop_
_entity_poly.entity_id
_entity_poly.type
_entity_poly.pdbx_seq_one_letter_code
_entity_poly.pdbx_strand_id
1 'polypeptide(L)'
;GKTKYHCLGSIYIIGNDRKLILFQSGFFGSYHDSKIFNSLQFRMNNPVPSHTFILGDRGFADKPPIITPYRKNELQRSGITEFQRLLYNQTLASYRVYVEHVTHEFKLYKVLSNNYRHEKFNLNFYKQISLCAASLANKRCNDFYITAI
;
A
#
# COMPACT_ATOMS: atom_id res chain seq x y z
N GLY A 1 -15.36 -27.64 3.39
CA GLY A 1 -15.88 -26.62 2.45
C GLY A 1 -14.75 -25.70 1.98
N LYS A 2 -14.70 -25.44 0.66
CA LYS A 2 -13.92 -24.39 -0.06
C LYS A 2 -12.38 -24.34 0.14
N THR A 3 -11.67 -25.35 -0.36
CA THR A 3 -10.22 -25.33 -0.58
C THR A 3 -9.90 -25.40 -2.09
N LYS A 4 -9.99 -24.28 -2.82
CA LYS A 4 -9.51 -24.19 -4.23
C LYS A 4 -9.00 -22.80 -4.65
N TYR A 5 -8.91 -21.84 -3.73
CA TYR A 5 -8.56 -20.46 -4.08
C TYR A 5 -7.62 -19.86 -3.04
N HIS A 6 -6.48 -19.36 -3.48
CA HIS A 6 -5.58 -18.56 -2.66
C HIS A 6 -5.51 -17.16 -3.28
N CYS A 7 -6.01 -16.16 -2.56
CA CYS A 7 -5.74 -14.78 -2.93
C CYS A 7 -4.27 -14.49 -2.64
N LEU A 8 -3.55 -13.93 -3.62
CA LEU A 8 -2.21 -13.40 -3.41
C LEU A 8 -2.31 -11.90 -3.21
N GLY A 9 -1.83 -11.44 -2.07
CA GLY A 9 -1.72 -10.02 -1.73
C GLY A 9 -0.44 -9.42 -2.27
N SER A 10 -0.50 -8.11 -2.48
CA SER A 10 0.65 -7.26 -2.77
C SER A 10 0.64 -6.07 -1.82
N ILE A 11 1.81 -5.60 -1.44
CA ILE A 11 2.01 -4.39 -0.65
C ILE A 11 2.89 -3.44 -1.43
N TYR A 12 2.61 -2.15 -1.32
CA TYR A 12 3.38 -1.14 -2.03
C TYR A 12 3.42 0.16 -1.26
N ILE A 13 4.44 0.97 -1.56
CA ILE A 13 4.64 2.31 -1.00
C ILE A 13 4.80 3.25 -2.18
N ILE A 14 4.07 4.36 -2.14
CA ILE A 14 4.19 5.43 -3.13
C ILE A 14 4.78 6.69 -2.46
N GLY A 15 5.54 7.44 -3.24
CA GLY A 15 6.01 8.77 -2.86
C GLY A 15 4.92 9.84 -3.08
N ASN A 16 5.19 11.05 -2.60
CA ASN A 16 4.32 12.22 -2.82
C ASN A 16 4.24 12.60 -4.31
N ASP A 17 5.25 12.24 -5.10
CA ASP A 17 5.27 12.35 -6.56
C ASP A 17 4.50 11.23 -7.27
N ARG A 18 3.75 10.42 -6.50
CA ARG A 18 2.96 9.26 -6.95
C ARG A 18 3.80 8.15 -7.59
N LYS A 19 5.13 8.20 -7.42
CA LYS A 19 6.01 7.13 -7.88
C LYS A 19 5.98 5.96 -6.91
N LEU A 20 5.99 4.77 -7.47
CA LEU A 20 6.17 3.53 -6.74
C LEU A 20 7.61 3.49 -6.19
N ILE A 21 7.74 3.63 -4.87
CA ILE A 21 9.00 3.49 -4.14
C ILE A 21 9.27 2.02 -3.87
N LEU A 22 8.22 1.28 -3.51
CA LEU A 22 8.30 -0.13 -3.15
C LEU A 22 7.09 -0.89 -3.67
N PHE A 23 7.30 -2.10 -4.17
CA PHE A 23 6.25 -3.06 -4.45
C PHE A 23 6.74 -4.47 -4.15
N GLN A 24 5.95 -5.23 -3.39
CA GLN A 24 6.20 -6.64 -3.17
C GLN A 24 4.89 -7.42 -3.30
N SER A 25 4.97 -8.60 -3.92
CA SER A 25 3.82 -9.42 -4.24
C SER A 25 4.05 -10.89 -3.86
N GLY A 26 2.97 -11.67 -3.89
CA GLY A 26 3.00 -13.11 -3.62
C GLY A 26 2.87 -13.47 -2.14
N PHE A 27 2.23 -12.60 -1.34
CA PHE A 27 1.83 -12.93 0.01
C PHE A 27 0.51 -13.69 -0.02
N PHE A 28 0.31 -14.68 0.84
CA PHE A 28 -1.01 -15.29 0.94
C PHE A 28 -1.98 -14.32 1.61
N GLY A 29 -3.22 -14.24 1.14
CA GLY A 29 -4.24 -13.33 1.69
C GLY A 29 -4.65 -13.63 3.14
N SER A 30 -4.21 -14.75 3.72
CA SER A 30 -4.33 -15.02 5.16
C SER A 30 -3.33 -14.25 6.02
N TYR A 31 -2.30 -13.64 5.41
CA TYR A 31 -1.29 -12.87 6.13
C TYR A 31 -1.81 -11.45 6.36
N HIS A 32 -1.68 -10.97 7.61
CA HIS A 32 -2.00 -9.59 7.94
C HIS A 32 -0.99 -8.62 7.31
N ASP A 33 -1.49 -7.53 6.72
CA ASP A 33 -0.67 -6.49 6.08
C ASP A 33 0.41 -5.93 7.01
N SER A 34 0.10 -5.77 8.31
CA SER A 34 1.06 -5.31 9.32
C SER A 34 2.23 -6.29 9.52
N LYS A 35 1.97 -7.61 9.47
CA LYS A 35 3.03 -8.64 9.54
C LYS A 35 3.88 -8.63 8.28
N ILE A 36 3.25 -8.50 7.13
CA ILE A 36 3.93 -8.39 5.83
C ILE A 36 4.88 -7.18 5.85
N PHE A 37 4.38 -6.01 6.24
CA PHE A 37 5.14 -4.77 6.29
C PHE A 37 6.31 -4.81 7.30
N ASN A 38 6.08 -5.37 8.49
CA ASN A 38 7.17 -5.55 9.47
C ASN A 38 8.28 -6.45 8.91
N SER A 39 7.92 -7.52 8.20
CA SER A 39 8.90 -8.42 7.56
C SER A 39 9.68 -7.75 6.43
N LEU A 40 9.09 -6.73 5.81
CA LEU A 40 9.68 -5.92 4.76
C LEU A 40 10.70 -4.92 5.32
N GLN A 41 10.32 -4.19 6.37
CA GLN A 41 11.23 -3.26 7.04
C GLN A 41 12.49 -3.96 7.57
N PHE A 42 12.33 -5.15 8.14
CA PHE A 42 13.45 -5.97 8.61
C PHE A 42 14.37 -6.39 7.46
N ARG A 43 13.81 -6.78 6.31
CA ARG A 43 14.59 -7.24 5.14
C ARG A 43 15.30 -6.12 4.39
N MET A 44 14.82 -4.89 4.52
CA MET A 44 15.32 -3.74 3.77
C MET A 44 16.22 -2.79 4.57
N ASN A 45 16.62 -3.16 5.80
CA ASN A 45 17.44 -2.31 6.69
C ASN A 45 16.93 -0.86 6.78
N ASN A 46 15.64 -0.67 7.09
CA ASN A 46 14.96 0.64 7.10
C ASN A 46 15.01 1.36 5.73
N PRO A 47 14.14 0.99 4.78
CA PRO A 47 14.08 1.62 3.46
C PRO A 47 13.50 3.05 3.48
N VAL A 48 13.02 3.49 4.64
CA VAL A 48 12.37 4.79 4.81
C VAL A 48 13.41 5.75 5.37
N PRO A 49 13.76 6.83 4.65
CA PRO A 49 14.72 7.80 5.14
C PRO A 49 14.31 8.36 6.51
N SER A 50 15.32 8.67 7.33
CA SER A 50 15.14 9.41 8.58
C SER A 50 14.21 10.62 8.36
N HIS A 51 13.26 10.85 9.26
CA HIS A 51 12.26 11.93 9.16
C HIS A 51 11.22 11.80 8.05
N THR A 52 11.11 10.63 7.40
CA THR A 52 9.99 10.33 6.51
C THR A 52 8.93 9.52 7.25
N PHE A 53 7.67 9.89 7.05
CA PHE A 53 6.51 9.15 7.57
C PHE A 53 5.81 8.41 6.44
N ILE A 54 5.30 7.21 6.74
CA ILE A 54 4.43 6.46 5.84
C ILE A 54 3.00 6.61 6.33
N LEU A 55 2.13 7.10 5.47
CA LEU A 55 0.70 7.04 5.73
C LEU A 55 0.21 5.60 5.58
N GLY A 56 -0.13 4.98 6.71
CA GLY A 56 -0.72 3.64 6.75
C GLY A 56 -2.24 3.67 6.78
N ASP A 57 -2.86 2.64 6.22
CA ASP A 57 -4.22 2.26 6.61
C ASP A 57 -4.28 1.91 8.11
N ARG A 58 -5.47 1.99 8.70
CA ARG A 58 -5.69 1.63 10.12
C ARG A 58 -5.35 0.17 10.46
N GLY A 59 -5.19 -0.70 9.46
CA GLY A 59 -4.73 -2.07 9.65
C GLY A 59 -3.24 -2.18 9.99
N PHE A 60 -2.47 -1.13 9.75
CA PHE A 60 -1.08 -1.00 10.18
C PHE A 60 -1.03 -0.48 11.62
N ALA A 61 0.00 -0.90 12.36
CA ALA A 61 0.21 -0.41 13.71
C ALA A 61 0.72 1.03 13.66
N ASP A 62 0.18 1.91 14.52
CA ASP A 62 0.61 3.29 14.68
C ASP A 62 1.95 3.34 15.42
N LYS A 63 3.03 3.15 14.67
CA LYS A 63 4.40 3.15 15.18
C LYS A 63 5.32 3.76 14.13
N PRO A 64 6.33 4.57 14.51
CA PRO A 64 7.27 5.14 13.56
C PRO A 64 7.88 4.06 12.64
N PRO A 65 8.00 4.34 11.33
CA PRO A 65 7.64 5.58 10.62
C PRO A 65 6.16 5.66 10.16
N ILE A 66 5.30 4.71 10.53
CA ILE A 66 3.90 4.69 10.11
C ILE A 66 3.08 5.66 10.95
N ILE A 67 2.28 6.48 10.28
CA ILE A 67 1.21 7.28 10.88
C ILE A 67 -0.14 6.78 10.37
N THR A 68 -1.13 6.73 11.25
CA THR A 68 -2.49 6.29 10.90
C THR A 68 -3.54 7.32 11.33
N PRO A 69 -4.75 7.31 10.73
CA PRO A 69 -5.83 8.19 11.15
C PRO A 69 -6.30 7.91 12.58
N TYR A 70 -6.48 8.96 13.36
CA TYR A 70 -6.99 8.88 14.74
C TYR A 70 -8.46 8.44 14.78
N ARG A 71 -8.80 7.61 15.77
CA ARG A 71 -10.15 7.20 16.13
C ARG A 71 -10.75 8.15 17.16
N LYS A 72 -12.08 8.20 17.20
CA LYS A 72 -12.81 9.01 18.18
C LYS A 72 -12.52 8.60 19.63
N ASN A 73 -12.30 7.32 19.90
CA ASN A 73 -11.98 6.82 21.24
C ASN A 73 -10.51 7.05 21.66
N GLU A 74 -9.64 7.48 20.73
CA GLU A 74 -8.24 7.78 21.03
C GLU A 74 -8.08 9.20 21.59
N LEU A 75 -9.02 10.10 21.31
CA LEU A 75 -9.07 11.49 21.80
C LEU A 75 -8.77 11.61 23.30
N GLN A 76 -9.41 10.76 24.12
CA GLN A 76 -9.27 10.77 25.58
C GLN A 76 -7.85 10.43 26.05
N ARG A 77 -7.11 9.63 25.27
CA ARG A 77 -5.75 9.20 25.61
C ARG A 77 -4.67 10.13 25.05
N SER A 78 -4.94 10.76 23.90
CA SER A 78 -3.99 11.61 23.19
C SER A 78 -4.07 13.09 23.55
N GLY A 79 -5.10 13.53 24.27
CA GLY A 79 -5.26 14.94 24.65
C GLY A 79 -5.58 15.90 23.49
N ILE A 80 -5.83 15.38 22.28
CA ILE A 80 -6.24 16.17 21.12
C ILE A 80 -7.74 16.45 21.15
N THR A 81 -8.12 17.61 20.64
CA THR A 81 -9.53 17.99 20.45
C THR A 81 -10.14 17.28 19.25
N GLU A 82 -11.47 17.18 19.21
CA GLU A 82 -12.19 16.65 18.05
C GLU A 82 -11.89 17.45 16.77
N PHE A 83 -11.72 18.77 16.89
CA PHE A 83 -11.35 19.63 15.77
C PHE A 83 -9.96 19.29 15.20
N GLN A 84 -8.95 19.12 16.07
CA GLN A 84 -7.61 18.70 15.66
C GLN A 84 -7.62 17.31 15.01
N ARG A 85 -8.39 16.36 15.56
CA ARG A 85 -8.57 15.03 14.97
C ARG A 85 -9.13 15.11 13.55
N LEU A 86 -10.16 15.93 13.35
CA LEU A 86 -10.78 16.12 12.04
C LEU A 86 -9.80 16.69 11.02
N LEU A 87 -9.09 17.78 11.38
CA LEU A 87 -8.07 18.39 10.51
C LEU A 87 -6.96 17.41 10.14
N TYR A 88 -6.45 16.66 11.12
CA TYR A 88 -5.41 15.67 10.90
C TYR A 88 -5.90 14.55 9.96
N ASN A 89 -7.06 13.96 10.24
CA ASN A 89 -7.60 12.88 9.40
C ASN A 89 -7.99 13.37 8.00
N GLN A 90 -8.47 14.62 7.84
CA GLN A 90 -8.73 15.23 6.54
C GLN A 90 -7.43 15.40 5.75
N THR A 91 -6.37 15.85 6.41
CA THR A 91 -5.03 15.96 5.80
C THR A 91 -4.53 14.59 5.35
N LEU A 92 -4.67 13.55 6.18
CA LEU A 92 -4.32 12.19 5.77
C LEU A 92 -5.20 11.69 4.62
N ALA A 93 -6.50 11.99 4.64
CA ALA A 93 -7.42 11.57 3.60
C ALA A 93 -7.09 12.20 2.23
N SER A 94 -6.63 13.46 2.18
CA SER A 94 -6.24 14.08 0.91
C SER A 94 -5.05 13.38 0.26
N TYR A 95 -4.09 12.87 1.04
CA TYR A 95 -2.98 12.07 0.52
C TYR A 95 -3.41 10.69 0.01
N ARG A 96 -4.48 10.10 0.55
CA ARG A 96 -5.00 8.79 0.10
C ARG A 96 -5.44 8.81 -1.36
N VAL A 97 -5.88 9.97 -1.87
CA VAL A 97 -6.27 10.14 -3.27
C VAL A 97 -5.14 9.71 -4.21
N TYR A 98 -3.88 9.94 -3.83
CA TYR A 98 -2.72 9.50 -4.61
C TYR A 98 -2.59 7.97 -4.64
N VAL A 99 -2.85 7.31 -3.51
CA VAL A 99 -2.86 5.84 -3.41
C VAL A 99 -3.97 5.26 -4.28
N GLU A 100 -5.14 5.88 -4.27
CA GLU A 100 -6.29 5.45 -5.07
C GLU A 100 -6.02 5.59 -6.58
N HIS A 101 -5.38 6.68 -7.02
CA HIS A 101 -4.95 6.84 -8.42
C HIS A 101 -3.96 5.77 -8.86
N VAL A 102 -2.93 5.49 -8.05
CA VAL A 102 -1.95 4.43 -8.39
C VAL A 102 -2.62 3.04 -8.37
N THR A 103 -3.52 2.81 -7.41
CA THR A 103 -4.34 1.57 -7.37
C THR A 103 -5.17 1.41 -8.64
N HIS A 104 -5.76 2.50 -9.14
CA HIS A 104 -6.51 2.49 -10.38
C HIS A 104 -5.63 2.04 -11.56
N GLU A 105 -4.41 2.58 -11.68
CA GLU A 105 -3.47 2.15 -12.72
C GLU A 105 -3.08 0.67 -12.58
N PHE A 106 -2.87 0.17 -11.37
CA PHE A 106 -2.67 -1.27 -11.16
C PHE A 106 -3.86 -2.10 -11.61
N LYS A 107 -5.09 -1.60 -11.39
CA LYS A 107 -6.31 -2.33 -11.75
C LYS A 107 -6.54 -2.47 -13.25
N LEU A 108 -5.86 -1.68 -14.09
CA LEU A 108 -5.86 -1.87 -15.54
C LEU A 108 -5.26 -3.22 -15.95
N TYR A 109 -4.34 -3.75 -15.14
CA TYR A 109 -3.67 -5.02 -15.40
C TYR A 109 -4.47 -6.17 -14.77
N LYS A 110 -5.06 -7.04 -15.60
CA LYS A 110 -5.90 -8.17 -15.16
C LYS A 110 -5.25 -9.07 -14.10
N VAL A 111 -3.92 -9.20 -14.12
CA VAL A 111 -3.15 -10.00 -13.15
C VAL A 111 -3.14 -9.40 -11.74
N LEU A 112 -3.25 -8.07 -11.64
CA LEU A 112 -3.31 -7.33 -10.38
C LEU A 112 -4.75 -7.05 -9.93
N SER A 113 -5.70 -6.94 -10.87
CA SER A 113 -7.11 -6.64 -10.54
C SER A 113 -7.97 -7.86 -10.24
N ASN A 114 -7.64 -9.02 -10.79
CA ASN A 114 -8.43 -10.22 -10.59
C ASN A 114 -7.83 -11.13 -9.52
N ASN A 115 -8.71 -11.87 -8.84
CA ASN A 115 -8.29 -12.99 -8.01
C ASN A 115 -7.61 -14.04 -8.90
N TYR A 116 -6.31 -14.24 -8.68
CA TYR A 116 -5.53 -15.23 -9.41
C TYR A 116 -6.05 -16.65 -9.08
N ARG A 117 -6.48 -17.39 -10.11
CA ARG A 117 -6.99 -18.76 -10.01
C ARG A 117 -6.05 -19.68 -10.78
N HIS A 118 -5.13 -20.35 -10.09
CA HIS A 118 -4.29 -21.36 -10.74
C HIS A 118 -4.12 -22.59 -9.86
N GLU A 119 -4.31 -23.77 -10.44
CA GLU A 119 -4.38 -25.06 -9.74
C GLU A 119 -3.03 -25.52 -9.19
N LYS A 120 -1.92 -24.94 -9.66
CA LYS A 120 -0.56 -25.21 -9.20
C LYS A 120 0.16 -23.91 -8.91
N PHE A 121 0.69 -23.80 -7.70
CA PHE A 121 1.20 -22.58 -7.10
C PHE A 121 2.54 -22.14 -7.71
N ASN A 122 2.56 -21.58 -8.93
CA ASN A 122 3.79 -20.94 -9.44
C ASN A 122 3.89 -19.49 -8.92
N LEU A 123 4.22 -19.38 -7.63
CA LEU A 123 4.45 -18.09 -6.96
C LEU A 123 5.44 -17.22 -7.71
N ASN A 124 6.51 -17.82 -8.24
CA ASN A 124 7.58 -17.08 -8.89
C ASN A 124 7.07 -16.42 -10.17
N PHE A 125 6.28 -17.15 -10.97
CA PHE A 125 5.63 -16.60 -12.14
C PHE A 125 4.68 -15.45 -11.79
N TYR A 126 3.81 -15.63 -10.77
CA TYR A 126 2.92 -14.55 -10.33
C TYR A 126 3.70 -13.33 -9.86
N LYS A 127 4.73 -13.52 -9.02
CA LYS A 127 5.60 -12.44 -8.55
C LYS A 127 6.22 -11.66 -9.70
N GLN A 128 6.77 -12.36 -10.69
CA GLN A 128 7.40 -11.73 -11.86
C GLN A 128 6.39 -10.92 -12.68
N ILE A 129 5.22 -11.48 -12.99
CA ILE A 129 4.21 -10.75 -13.76
C ILE A 129 3.68 -9.55 -12.98
N SER A 130 3.41 -9.72 -11.67
CA SER A 130 2.96 -8.62 -10.82
C SER A 130 4.00 -7.49 -10.75
N LEU A 131 5.29 -7.83 -10.69
CA LEU A 131 6.37 -6.84 -10.76
C LEU A 131 6.38 -6.11 -12.11
N CYS A 132 6.28 -6.84 -13.24
CA CYS A 132 6.20 -6.22 -14.57
C CYS A 132 5.00 -5.26 -14.69
N ALA A 133 3.81 -5.70 -14.25
CA ALA A 133 2.61 -4.87 -14.25
C ALA A 133 2.77 -3.62 -13.37
N ALA A 134 3.37 -3.77 -12.19
CA ALA A 134 3.63 -2.65 -11.29
C ALA A 134 4.64 -1.65 -11.87
N SER A 135 5.70 -2.13 -12.54
CA SER A 135 6.67 -1.27 -13.24
C SER A 135 6.03 -0.49 -14.39
N LEU A 136 5.16 -1.14 -15.18
CA LEU A 136 4.43 -0.48 -16.26
C LEU A 136 3.44 0.57 -15.72
N ALA A 137 2.69 0.25 -14.67
CA ALA A 137 1.80 1.19 -14.00
C ALA A 137 2.57 2.39 -13.44
N ASN A 138 3.72 2.15 -12.80
CA ASN A 138 4.58 3.23 -12.31
C ASN A 138 5.06 4.14 -13.45
N LYS A 139 5.43 3.55 -14.60
CA LYS A 139 5.79 4.34 -15.79
C LYS A 139 4.61 5.18 -16.30
N ARG A 140 3.40 4.61 -16.39
CA ARG A 140 2.20 5.37 -16.78
C ARG A 140 1.92 6.52 -15.82
N CYS A 141 1.98 6.27 -14.52
CA CYS A 141 1.85 7.32 -13.50
C CYS A 141 2.84 8.46 -13.76
N ASN A 142 4.06 8.18 -14.23
CA ASN A 142 5.05 9.20 -14.57
C ASN A 142 4.80 9.90 -15.91
N ASP A 143 4.40 9.16 -16.94
CA ASP A 143 4.18 9.70 -18.30
C ASP A 143 2.98 10.66 -18.35
N PHE A 144 1.94 10.44 -17.53
CA PHE A 144 0.79 11.37 -17.43
C PHE A 144 1.17 12.76 -16.87
N TYR A 145 2.32 12.93 -16.20
CA TYR A 145 2.80 14.22 -15.68
C TYR A 145 3.66 15.03 -16.66
N ILE A 146 4.00 14.50 -17.84
CA ILE A 146 4.69 15.28 -18.89
C ILE A 146 3.68 16.06 -19.76
N THR A 147 2.39 15.83 -19.58
CA THR A 147 1.31 16.63 -20.20
C THR A 147 0.64 17.54 -19.18
N ALA A 148 1.36 18.59 -18.79
CA ALA A 148 0.75 19.81 -18.25
C ALA A 148 1.52 21.00 -18.86
N ILE A 149 0.98 21.53 -19.95
CA ILE A 149 1.20 22.91 -20.42
C ILE A 149 0.03 23.73 -19.87
#